data_AF-A0A9D2JI03-F1
#
_entry.id   AF-A0A9D2JI03-F1
#
_cell.length_a   1.000
_cell.length_b   1.000
_cell.length_c   1.000
_cell.angle_alpha   90.00
_cell.angle_beta   90.00
_cell.angle_gamma   90.00
#
_symmetry.space_group_name_H-M   'P 1'
#
loop_
_entity.id
_entity.type
_entity.pdbx_description
1 polymer ?
#
loop_
_entity_poly.entity_id
_entity_poly.type
_entity_poly.pdbx_seq_one_letter_code
_entity_poly.pdbx_strand_id
1 'polypeptide(L)' 'MKEYLIEELLTAKKSLVSTLRRIEKAVVSLEEKQANGSKNQSQITLSKNRVAALNLSLDLIERELDKSYNK' A
#
# COMPACT_ATOMS: atom_id res chain seq x y z
N MET A 1 -23.67 -0.13 4.20
CA MET A 1 -22.32 -0.36 3.64
C MET A 1 -22.48 -1.00 2.29
N LYS A 2 -21.64 -0.65 1.31
CA LYS A 2 -21.65 -1.31 0.00
C LYS A 2 -21.02 -2.69 0.17
N GLU A 3 -21.73 -3.76 -0.16
CA GLU A 3 -21.13 -5.09 -0.26
C GLU A 3 -20.28 -5.14 -1.53
N TYR A 4 -19.07 -5.70 -1.42
CA TYR A 4 -18.14 -5.88 -2.53
C TYR A 4 -18.10 -7.35 -2.91
N LEU A 5 -18.02 -7.65 -4.20
CA LEU A 5 -17.82 -9.02 -4.66
C LEU A 5 -16.40 -9.49 -4.32
N ILE A 6 -16.26 -10.80 -4.07
CA ILE A 6 -14.94 -11.42 -3.81
C ILE A 6 -13.95 -11.08 -4.93
N GLU A 7 -14.40 -11.10 -6.19
CA GLU A 7 -13.56 -10.76 -7.35
C GLU A 7 -13.08 -9.29 -7.33
N GLU A 8 -13.92 -8.36 -6.88
CA GLU A 8 -13.55 -6.95 -6.72
C GLU A 8 -12.49 -6.79 -5.63
N LEU A 9 -12.67 -7.47 -4.50
CA LEU A 9 -11.72 -7.47 -3.38
C LEU A 9 -10.36 -8.06 -3.78
N LEU A 10 -10.35 -9.20 -4.48
CA LEU A 10 -9.12 -9.83 -4.98
C LEU A 10 -8.41 -8.94 -6.01
N THR A 11 -9.16 -8.31 -6.91
CA THR A 11 -8.62 -7.38 -7.90
C THR A 11 -8.01 -6.15 -7.22
N ALA A 12 -8.72 -5.57 -6.25
CA ALA A 12 -8.22 -4.44 -5.46
C ALA A 12 -6.95 -4.83 -4.69
N LYS A 13 -6.94 -5.96 -3.98
CA LYS A 13 -5.76 -6.49 -3.27
C LYS A 13 -4.55 -6.60 -4.20
N LYS A 14 -4.70 -7.21 -5.37
CA LYS A 14 -3.61 -7.36 -6.35
C LYS A 14 -3.06 -6.01 -6.82
N SER A 15 -3.95 -5.04 -7.10
CA SER A 15 -3.57 -3.69 -7.51
C SER A 15 -2.81 -2.94 -6.41
N LEU A 16 -3.28 -3.04 -5.17
CA LEU A 16 -2.67 -2.40 -4.01
C LEU A 16 -1.29 -3.00 -3.69
N VAL A 17 -1.12 -4.33 -3.73
CA VAL A 17 0.19 -4.98 -3.56
C VAL A 17 1.19 -4.51 -4.61
N SER A 18 0.77 -4.40 -5.87
CA SER A 18 1.64 -3.89 -6.95
C SER A 18 2.05 -2.43 -6.69
N THR A 19 1.13 -1.61 -6.19
CA THR A 19 1.38 -0.21 -5.85
C THR A 19 2.31 -0.07 -4.66
N LEU A 20 2.08 -0.85 -3.60
CA LEU A 20 2.92 -0.91 -2.40
C LEU A 20 4.39 -1.16 -2.78
N ARG A 21 4.64 -2.23 -3.54
CA ARG A 21 6.00 -2.60 -3.99
C ARG A 21 6.70 -1.48 -4.77
N ARG A 22 5.96 -0.70 -5.56
CA ARG A 22 6.54 0.45 -6.29
C ARG A 22 6.91 1.58 -5.36
N ILE A 23 6.06 1.90 -4.38
CA ILE A 23 6.33 2.97 -3.42
C ILE A 23 7.48 2.59 -2.49
N GLU A 24 7.57 1.34 -2.03
CA GLU A 24 8.70 0.86 -1.22
C GLU A 24 10.04 1.04 -1.96
N LYS A 25 10.10 0.65 -3.23
CA LYS A 25 11.30 0.90 -4.07
C LYS A 25 11.61 2.39 -4.23
N ALA A 26 10.58 3.22 -4.38
CA ALA A 26 10.75 4.67 -4.46
C ALA A 26 11.27 5.25 -3.14
N VAL A 27 10.82 4.75 -1.98
CA VAL A 27 11.33 5.14 -0.66
C VAL A 27 12.83 4.86 -0.57
N VAL A 28 13.27 3.64 -0.91
CA VAL A 28 14.69 3.26 -0.88
C VAL A 28 15.52 4.21 -1.76
N SER A 29 15.08 4.46 -3.00
CA SER A 29 15.80 5.38 -3.90
C SER A 29 15.84 6.82 -3.38
N LEU A 30 14.77 7.29 -2.71
CA LEU A 30 14.72 8.63 -2.12
C LEU A 30 15.66 8.75 -0.91
N GLU A 31 15.73 7.70 -0.08
CA GLU A 31 16.64 7.61 1.07
C GLU A 31 18.10 7.60 0.63
N GLU A 32 18.47 6.84 -0.40
CA GLU A 32 19.81 6.85 -1.00
C GLU A 32 20.18 8.26 -1.51
N LYS A 33 19.26 8.92 -2.24
CA LYS A 33 19.48 10.29 -2.72
C LYS A 33 19.62 11.29 -1.57
N GLN A 34 18.88 11.10 -0.47
CA GLN A 34 18.97 11.93 0.73
C GLN A 34 20.31 11.76 1.43
N ALA A 35 20.83 10.52 1.53
CA ALA A 35 22.17 10.24 2.05
C ALA A 35 23.27 10.89 1.19
N ASN A 36 23.07 10.99 -0.12
CA ASN A 36 23.96 11.67 -1.06
C ASN A 36 23.78 13.21 -1.11
N GLY A 37 23.07 13.81 -0.15
CA GLY A 37 22.95 15.26 0.01
C GLY A 37 21.73 15.92 -0.65
N SER A 38 20.83 15.15 -1.28
CA SER A 38 19.56 15.68 -1.79
C SER A 38 18.60 16.03 -0.65
N LYS A 39 17.75 17.05 -0.79
CA LYS A 39 16.72 17.40 0.21
C LYS A 39 15.37 16.73 -0.12
N ASN A 40 15.29 15.42 0.10
CA ASN A 40 14.12 14.59 -0.20
C ASN A 40 13.27 14.21 1.03
N GLN A 41 13.58 14.75 2.22
CA GLN A 41 12.92 14.37 3.48
C GLN A 41 11.38 14.42 3.41
N SER A 42 10.80 15.46 2.80
CA SER A 42 9.34 15.58 2.67
C SER A 42 8.74 14.47 1.78
N GLN A 43 9.43 14.08 0.71
CA GLN A 43 9.01 13.01 -0.19
C GLN A 43 9.16 11.63 0.44
N ILE A 44 10.21 11.43 1.24
CA ILE A 44 10.39 10.22 2.05
C ILE A 44 9.24 10.06 3.03
N THR A 45 8.96 11.10 3.83
CA THR A 45 7.85 11.08 4.80
C THR A 45 6.52 10.80 4.13
N LEU A 46 6.22 11.48 3.03
CA LEU A 46 4.98 11.26 2.28
C LEU A 46 4.87 9.83 1.74
N SER A 47 5.97 9.28 1.22
CA SER A 47 5.98 7.93 0.67
C SER A 47 5.84 6.87 1.76
N LYS A 48 6.46 7.06 2.93
CA LYS A 48 6.26 6.20 4.11
C LYS A 48 4.82 6.21 4.61
N ASN A 49 4.19 7.39 4.65
CA ASN A 49 2.78 7.50 5.02
C ASN A 49 1.87 6.75 4.02
N ARG A 50 2.17 6.79 2.72
CA ARG A 50 1.44 6.03 1.70
C ARG A 50 1.61 4.53 1.88
N VAL A 51 2.82 4.04 2.19
CA VAL A 51 3.07 2.63 2.52
C VAL A 51 2.19 2.19 3.68
N ALA A 52 2.16 2.97 4.77
CA ALA A 52 1.31 2.67 5.93
C ALA A 52 -0.19 2.60 5.57
N ALA A 53 -0.69 3.56 4.79
CA ALA A 53 -2.09 3.58 4.34
C ALA A 53 -2.44 2.39 3.43
N LEU A 54 -1.52 2.00 2.55
CA LEU A 54 -1.71 0.83 1.67
C LEU A 54 -1.72 -0.47 2.46
N ASN A 55 -0.83 -0.63 3.43
CA ASN A 55 -0.84 -1.80 4.33
C ASN A 55 -2.15 -1.90 5.10
N LEU A 56 -2.62 -0.78 5.68
CA LEU A 56 -3.93 -0.75 6.34
C LEU A 56 -5.07 -1.15 5.39
N SER A 57 -5.03 -0.66 4.15
CA SER A 57 -6.04 -0.98 3.14
C SER A 57 -6.02 -2.47 2.76
N LEU A 58 -4.83 -3.06 2.64
CA LEU A 58 -4.66 -4.50 2.39
C LEU A 58 -5.19 -5.34 3.54
N ASP A 59 -4.86 -4.98 4.79
CA ASP A 59 -5.35 -5.68 5.99
C ASP A 59 -6.88 -5.65 6.07
N LEU A 60 -7.50 -4.52 5.72
CA LEU A 60 -8.96 -4.38 5.70
C LEU A 60 -9.60 -5.23 4.60
N ILE A 61 -8.98 -5.31 3.42
CA ILE A 61 -9.46 -6.19 2.33
C ILE A 61 -9.33 -7.66 2.72
N GLU A 62 -8.24 -8.06 3.37
CA GLU A 62 -8.04 -9.43 3.86
C GLU A 62 -9.18 -9.82 4.82
N ARG A 63 -9.47 -8.95 5.81
CA ARG A 63 -10.55 -9.17 6.77
C ARG A 63 -11.91 -9.28 6.12
N GLU A 64 -12.15 -8.54 5.05
CA GLU A 64 -13.43 -8.58 4.33
C GLU A 64 -13.55 -9.84 3.47
N LEU A 65 -12.45 -10.31 2.87
CA LEU A 65 -12.39 -11.59 2.19
C LEU A 65 -12.66 -12.74 3.17
N ASP A 66 -12.03 -12.73 4.36
CA ASP A 66 -12.26 -13.74 5.39
C ASP A 66 -13.73 -13.83 5.80
N LYS A 67 -14.39 -12.69 6.01
CA LYS A 67 -15.85 -12.68 6.28
C LYS A 67 -16.66 -13.24 5.12
N SER A 68 -16.25 -12.93 3.89
CA SER A 68 -16.96 -13.36 2.68
C SER A 68 -16.83 -14.87 2.44
N TYR A 69 -15.73 -15.50 2.86
CA TYR A 69 -15.52 -16.95 2.78
C TYR A 69 -16.16 -17.74 3.92
N ASN A 70 -16.37 -17.10 5.08
CA ASN A 70 -16.97 -17.73 6.26
C ASN A 70 -18.49 -17.47 6.38
N LYS A 71 -19.12 -16.96 5.33
CA LYS A 71 -20.57 -16.70 5.22
C LYS A 71 -21.26 -17.82 4.46
#